data_AF-A0A0S7XCC7-F1
#
_entry.id   AF-A0A0S7XCC7-F1
#
_cell.length_a   1.000
_cell.length_b   1.000
_cell.length_c   1.000
_cell.angle_alpha   90.00
_cell.angle_beta   90.00
_cell.angle_gamma   90.00
#
_symmetry.space_group_name_H-M   'P 1'
#
loop_
_entity.id
_entity.type
_entity.pdbx_description
1 polymer ?
#
loop_
_entity_poly.entity_id
_entity_poly.type
_entity_poly.pdbx_seq_one_letter_code
_entity_poly.pdbx_strand_id
1 'polypeptide(L)'
;APPEEAAHWVEYCNSRTHTKYAAMRAKNGHPEPFGVKYWGIGNEVYGSWQIGTVDAGTYALQAREFAKQMRRVDPEIKLVAVGCGDPEWNWEVLRMPRSQFDYISIHKYYRMTAYYDIVAAALEAELSLAELAGLINTIPEARERGVKISFDEWNVARREDHHSPMRMRLQDGLFASGVFNAMHRLCNWVTMANLAQLVNILPAIVTDETRLFVNPLYLAFLLYGEHTGSVALRTRVEVDTFAANAGHRELPQVPYLDSSFTLDAEDKKLYLAAVNRYKDEPIEAEIVIRDARVKPGAKIYELNGPDVLAANDFDSPDVVKITEKPLEDAKAAFTYPFPAHSASIIEFELE
;
A
#
# COMPACT_ATOMS: atom_id res chain seq x y z
N ALA A 1 -14.46 8.35 -22.65
CA ALA A 1 -15.38 7.21 -22.90
C ALA A 1 -16.78 7.57 -22.40
N PRO A 2 -17.86 7.23 -23.11
CA PRO A 2 -19.20 7.21 -22.54
C PRO A 2 -19.40 6.00 -21.60
N PRO A 3 -20.39 6.02 -20.69
CA PRO A 3 -20.71 4.89 -19.81
C PRO A 3 -20.95 3.54 -20.53
N GLU A 4 -21.51 3.60 -21.74
CA GLU A 4 -21.79 2.43 -22.58
C GLU A 4 -20.50 1.68 -22.96
N GLU A 5 -19.42 2.41 -23.26
CA GLU A 5 -18.13 1.82 -23.61
C GLU A 5 -17.53 1.03 -22.44
N ALA A 6 -17.65 1.56 -21.21
CA ALA A 6 -17.21 0.85 -20.01
C ALA A 6 -18.04 -0.42 -19.75
N ALA A 7 -19.36 -0.36 -19.96
CA ALA A 7 -20.23 -1.53 -19.86
C ALA A 7 -19.88 -2.61 -20.90
N HIS A 8 -19.56 -2.22 -22.14
CA HIS A 8 -19.07 -3.13 -23.16
C HIS A 8 -17.75 -3.79 -22.78
N TRP A 9 -16.86 -3.07 -22.07
CA TRP A 9 -15.62 -3.66 -21.58
C TRP A 9 -15.87 -4.69 -20.47
N VAL A 10 -16.79 -4.41 -19.54
CA VAL A 10 -17.26 -5.41 -18.57
C VAL A 10 -17.88 -6.62 -19.28
N GLU A 11 -18.68 -6.40 -20.33
CA GLU A 11 -19.28 -7.48 -21.11
C GLU A 11 -18.22 -8.35 -21.78
N TYR A 12 -17.23 -7.73 -22.42
CA TYR A 12 -16.09 -8.42 -23.02
C TYR A 12 -15.38 -9.29 -21.99
N CYS A 13 -15.07 -8.74 -20.81
CA CYS A 13 -14.30 -9.43 -19.78
C CYS A 13 -15.09 -10.51 -19.03
N ASN A 14 -16.35 -10.25 -18.68
CA ASN A 14 -17.05 -11.02 -17.64
C ASN A 14 -18.32 -11.72 -18.14
N SER A 15 -18.87 -11.36 -19.30
CA SER A 15 -20.11 -11.99 -19.76
C SER A 15 -19.91 -13.49 -20.04
N ARG A 16 -20.82 -14.28 -19.44
CA ARG A 16 -20.92 -15.74 -19.60
C ARG A 16 -21.87 -16.15 -20.74
N THR A 17 -22.61 -15.20 -21.30
CA THR A 17 -23.59 -15.44 -22.37
C THR A 17 -23.01 -15.06 -23.72
N HIS A 18 -23.58 -15.57 -24.82
CA HIS A 18 -23.11 -15.28 -26.19
C HIS A 18 -23.57 -13.90 -26.70
N THR A 19 -23.19 -12.84 -25.98
CA THR A 19 -23.42 -11.45 -26.38
C THR A 19 -22.32 -10.97 -27.35
N LYS A 20 -22.49 -9.79 -27.94
CA LYS A 20 -21.58 -9.25 -28.97
C LYS A 20 -20.13 -9.22 -28.50
N TYR A 21 -19.86 -8.69 -27.31
CA TYR A 21 -18.49 -8.54 -26.81
C TYR A 21 -17.93 -9.83 -26.20
N ALA A 22 -18.78 -10.70 -25.65
CA ALA A 22 -18.36 -12.05 -25.26
C ALA A 22 -17.92 -12.90 -26.47
N ALA A 23 -18.67 -12.83 -27.58
CA ALA A 23 -18.31 -13.49 -28.82
C ALA A 23 -17.00 -12.92 -29.41
N MET A 24 -16.76 -11.61 -29.25
CA MET A 24 -15.49 -10.99 -29.61
C MET A 24 -14.33 -11.54 -28.75
N ARG A 25 -14.51 -11.65 -27.43
CA ARG A 25 -13.52 -12.24 -26.51
C ARG A 25 -13.17 -13.68 -26.94
N ALA A 26 -14.18 -14.50 -27.22
CA ALA A 26 -13.99 -15.87 -27.69
C ALA A 26 -13.24 -15.93 -29.02
N LYS A 27 -13.60 -15.07 -29.99
CA LYS A 27 -12.90 -14.97 -31.29
C LYS A 27 -11.44 -14.56 -31.13
N ASN A 28 -11.13 -13.75 -30.11
CA ASN A 28 -9.76 -13.35 -29.79
C ASN A 28 -8.96 -14.44 -29.04
N GLY A 29 -9.51 -15.65 -28.87
CA GLY A 29 -8.82 -16.80 -28.28
C GLY A 29 -9.17 -17.10 -26.82
N HIS A 30 -10.12 -16.37 -26.23
CA HIS A 30 -10.49 -16.51 -24.82
C HIS A 30 -11.99 -16.82 -24.66
N PRO A 31 -12.41 -18.08 -24.85
CA PRO A 31 -13.83 -18.45 -24.76
C PRO A 31 -14.41 -18.21 -23.36
N GLU A 32 -13.67 -18.55 -22.31
CA GLU A 32 -14.08 -18.35 -20.91
C GLU A 32 -13.94 -16.88 -20.47
N PRO A 33 -14.81 -16.38 -19.58
CA PRO A 33 -14.70 -15.03 -19.03
C PRO A 33 -13.45 -14.89 -18.15
N PHE A 34 -12.87 -13.70 -18.11
CA PHE A 34 -11.71 -13.37 -17.27
C PHE A 34 -12.07 -13.20 -15.79
N GLY A 35 -13.33 -12.85 -15.49
CA GLY A 35 -13.78 -12.63 -14.11
C GLY A 35 -13.12 -11.42 -13.44
N VAL A 36 -12.95 -10.32 -14.19
CA VAL A 36 -12.35 -9.09 -13.67
C VAL A 36 -13.25 -8.51 -12.58
N LYS A 37 -12.80 -8.60 -11.33
CA LYS A 37 -13.59 -8.24 -10.16
C LYS A 37 -13.57 -6.74 -9.84
N TYR A 38 -12.45 -6.07 -10.05
CA TYR A 38 -12.25 -4.68 -9.62
C TYR A 38 -12.13 -3.75 -10.83
N TRP A 39 -12.83 -2.63 -10.79
CA TRP A 39 -12.86 -1.64 -11.87
C TRP A 39 -12.76 -0.22 -11.31
N GLY A 40 -11.77 0.54 -11.77
CA GLY A 40 -11.66 1.98 -11.51
C GLY A 40 -12.54 2.80 -12.46
N ILE A 41 -13.32 3.74 -11.93
CA ILE A 41 -14.18 4.62 -12.72
C ILE A 41 -13.44 5.94 -12.96
N GLY A 42 -12.58 5.93 -13.98
CA GLY A 42 -11.69 7.04 -14.31
C GLY A 42 -10.37 6.98 -13.56
N ASN A 43 -9.51 7.97 -13.83
CA ASN A 43 -8.20 8.13 -13.18
C ASN A 43 -7.95 9.62 -12.95
N GLU A 44 -7.62 10.02 -11.72
CA GLU A 44 -7.22 11.39 -11.34
C GLU A 44 -7.96 12.54 -12.05
N VAL A 45 -9.28 12.40 -12.27
CA VAL A 45 -10.05 13.34 -13.09
C VAL A 45 -10.12 14.76 -12.50
N TYR A 46 -9.72 14.93 -11.24
CA TYR A 46 -9.55 16.21 -10.57
C TYR A 46 -8.31 17.00 -11.06
N GLY A 47 -7.32 16.31 -11.61
CA GLY A 47 -6.04 16.89 -11.99
C GLY A 47 -6.10 17.59 -13.34
N SER A 48 -5.55 18.82 -13.43
CA SER A 48 -5.51 19.58 -14.69
C SER A 48 -4.66 18.94 -15.79
N TRP A 49 -3.82 17.96 -15.44
CA TRP A 49 -3.04 17.14 -16.36
C TRP A 49 -3.87 16.04 -17.03
N GLN A 50 -5.02 15.68 -16.46
CA GLN A 50 -5.86 14.60 -16.96
C GLN A 50 -6.75 15.09 -18.11
N ILE A 51 -6.75 14.35 -19.23
CA ILE A 51 -7.68 14.59 -20.32
C ILE A 51 -9.10 14.38 -19.82
N GLY A 52 -9.96 15.39 -20.00
CA GLY A 52 -11.35 15.34 -19.53
C GLY A 52 -11.52 15.65 -18.05
N THR A 53 -10.62 16.46 -17.47
CA THR A 53 -10.78 16.97 -16.10
C THR A 53 -12.12 17.69 -15.91
N VAL A 54 -12.74 17.44 -14.75
CA VAL A 54 -14.04 18.00 -14.34
C VAL A 54 -14.04 18.27 -12.84
N ASP A 55 -14.99 19.06 -12.36
CA ASP A 55 -15.23 19.25 -10.93
C ASP A 55 -15.82 17.99 -10.26
N ALA A 56 -15.78 17.96 -8.93
CA ALA A 56 -16.19 16.81 -8.12
C ALA A 56 -17.66 16.42 -8.32
N GLY A 57 -18.57 17.40 -8.41
CA GLY A 57 -20.00 17.15 -8.60
C GLY A 57 -20.30 16.57 -9.97
N THR A 58 -19.67 17.13 -11.01
CA THR A 58 -19.73 16.60 -12.38
C THR A 58 -19.20 15.18 -12.45
N TYR A 59 -18.03 14.91 -11.86
CA TYR A 59 -17.46 13.56 -11.79
C TYR A 59 -18.41 12.59 -11.08
N ALA A 60 -18.90 12.94 -9.89
CA ALA A 60 -19.76 12.06 -9.09
C ALA A 60 -21.05 11.67 -9.84
N LEU A 61 -21.65 12.61 -10.58
CA LEU A 61 -22.82 12.36 -11.41
C LEU A 61 -22.51 11.40 -12.56
N GLN A 62 -21.39 11.62 -13.25
CA GLN A 62 -20.93 10.77 -14.34
C GLN A 62 -20.60 9.36 -13.82
N ALA A 63 -19.73 9.26 -12.82
CA ALA A 63 -19.26 8.00 -12.24
C ALA A 63 -20.42 7.13 -11.75
N ARG A 64 -21.48 7.72 -11.18
CA ARG A 64 -22.72 7.01 -10.85
C ARG A 64 -23.38 6.36 -12.07
N GLU A 65 -23.38 7.03 -13.22
CA GLU A 65 -23.96 6.47 -14.45
C GLU A 65 -23.10 5.35 -15.03
N PHE A 66 -21.77 5.47 -14.98
CA PHE A 66 -20.85 4.36 -15.26
C PHE A 66 -21.16 3.16 -14.37
N ALA A 67 -21.24 3.37 -13.06
CA ALA A 67 -21.50 2.31 -12.08
C ALA A 67 -22.78 1.53 -12.39
N LYS A 68 -23.88 2.22 -12.71
CA LYS A 68 -25.15 1.58 -13.07
C LYS A 68 -25.03 0.71 -14.32
N GLN A 69 -24.42 1.24 -15.38
CA GLN A 69 -24.33 0.51 -16.65
C GLN A 69 -23.39 -0.68 -16.55
N MET A 70 -22.27 -0.53 -15.86
CA MET A 70 -21.33 -1.62 -15.59
C MET A 70 -21.97 -2.73 -14.74
N ARG A 71 -22.65 -2.37 -13.63
CA ARG A 71 -23.33 -3.36 -12.77
C ARG A 71 -24.57 -3.99 -13.40
N ARG A 72 -25.17 -3.35 -14.42
CA ARG A 72 -26.22 -3.99 -15.22
C ARG A 72 -25.68 -5.19 -16.01
N VAL A 73 -24.42 -5.13 -16.43
CA VAL A 73 -23.74 -6.23 -17.11
C VAL A 73 -23.29 -7.28 -16.11
N ASP A 74 -22.62 -6.86 -15.03
CA ASP A 74 -22.13 -7.76 -13.99
C ASP A 74 -22.36 -7.14 -12.59
N PRO A 75 -23.36 -7.60 -11.81
CA PRO A 75 -23.66 -7.03 -10.51
C PRO A 75 -22.62 -7.37 -9.43
N GLU A 76 -21.72 -8.33 -9.67
CA GLU A 76 -20.74 -8.81 -8.68
C GLU A 76 -19.44 -7.97 -8.65
N ILE A 77 -19.22 -7.11 -9.65
CA ILE A 77 -18.02 -6.26 -9.71
C ILE A 77 -17.94 -5.28 -8.54
N LYS A 78 -16.71 -4.89 -8.25
CA LYS A 78 -16.32 -3.89 -7.27
C LYS A 78 -15.84 -2.63 -7.97
N LEU A 79 -16.41 -1.50 -7.59
CA LEU A 79 -16.20 -0.23 -8.26
C LEU A 79 -15.40 0.73 -7.36
N VAL A 80 -14.31 1.27 -7.91
CA VAL A 80 -13.45 2.26 -7.28
C VAL A 80 -13.75 3.63 -7.90
N ALA A 81 -14.27 4.55 -7.09
CA ALA A 81 -14.42 5.95 -7.47
C ALA A 81 -13.12 6.71 -7.21
N VAL A 82 -12.84 7.72 -8.03
CA VAL A 82 -11.69 8.60 -7.90
C VAL A 82 -11.88 9.48 -6.67
N GLY A 83 -11.01 9.32 -5.68
CA GLY A 83 -10.78 10.30 -4.62
C GLY A 83 -9.44 10.99 -4.80
N CYS A 84 -9.13 11.91 -3.89
CA CYS A 84 -7.86 12.63 -3.89
C CYS A 84 -7.50 13.18 -2.50
N GLY A 85 -6.48 14.02 -2.42
CA GLY A 85 -6.09 14.70 -1.18
C GLY A 85 -7.01 15.85 -0.75
N ASP A 86 -7.98 16.25 -1.57
CA ASP A 86 -8.96 17.30 -1.25
C ASP A 86 -10.20 16.70 -0.54
N PRO A 87 -10.47 17.05 0.72
CA PRO A 87 -11.66 16.59 1.44
C PRO A 87 -12.98 17.00 0.79
N GLU A 88 -13.05 18.16 0.12
CA GLU A 88 -14.28 18.63 -0.52
C GLU A 88 -14.64 17.75 -1.73
N TRP A 89 -13.64 17.43 -2.55
CA TRP A 89 -13.79 16.45 -3.64
C TRP A 89 -14.33 15.12 -3.12
N ASN A 90 -13.67 14.57 -2.09
CA ASN A 90 -14.05 13.27 -1.53
C ASN A 90 -15.46 13.31 -0.93
N TRP A 91 -15.84 14.41 -0.27
CA TRP A 91 -17.17 14.58 0.29
C TRP A 91 -18.26 14.57 -0.78
N GLU A 92 -18.05 15.30 -1.88
CA GLU A 92 -18.96 15.34 -3.04
C GLU A 92 -19.15 13.96 -3.68
N VAL A 93 -18.07 13.20 -3.86
CA VAL A 93 -18.12 11.84 -4.43
C VAL A 93 -18.82 10.86 -3.49
N LEU A 94 -18.46 10.88 -2.20
CA LEU A 94 -18.96 9.94 -1.20
C LEU A 94 -20.44 10.16 -0.87
N ARG A 95 -20.93 11.40 -0.86
CA ARG A 95 -22.35 11.70 -0.59
C ARG A 95 -23.28 11.39 -1.76
N MET A 96 -22.74 11.10 -2.95
CA MET A 96 -23.54 10.90 -4.17
C MET A 96 -24.59 9.79 -3.98
N PRO A 97 -25.90 10.10 -4.07
CA PRO A 97 -26.94 9.10 -3.88
C PRO A 97 -26.93 8.04 -4.97
N ARG A 98 -27.14 6.77 -4.57
CA ARG A 98 -27.21 5.61 -5.47
C ARG A 98 -25.97 5.43 -6.35
N SER A 99 -24.80 5.84 -5.87
CA SER A 99 -23.51 5.75 -6.58
C SER A 99 -23.01 4.33 -6.80
N GLN A 100 -23.36 3.38 -5.91
CA GLN A 100 -22.94 1.97 -5.98
C GLN A 100 -21.41 1.76 -5.95
N PHE A 101 -20.65 2.75 -5.50
CA PHE A 101 -19.20 2.64 -5.28
C PHE A 101 -18.92 1.73 -4.07
N ASP A 102 -17.97 0.81 -4.20
CA ASP A 102 -17.47 -0.01 -3.10
C ASP A 102 -16.22 0.62 -2.47
N TYR A 103 -15.45 1.38 -3.26
CA TYR A 103 -14.21 2.02 -2.85
C TYR A 103 -14.15 3.47 -3.28
N ILE A 104 -13.38 4.26 -2.54
CA ILE A 104 -12.83 5.54 -2.98
C ILE A 104 -11.30 5.45 -3.02
N SER A 105 -10.69 5.92 -4.11
CA SER A 105 -9.24 5.93 -4.27
C SER A 105 -8.58 7.07 -3.51
N ILE A 106 -7.30 6.92 -3.19
CA ILE A 106 -6.44 8.02 -2.77
C ILE A 106 -5.03 7.75 -3.29
N HIS A 107 -4.39 8.77 -3.83
CA HIS A 107 -3.04 8.65 -4.41
C HIS A 107 -2.05 9.46 -3.57
N LYS A 108 -0.87 8.90 -3.26
CA LYS A 108 0.18 9.59 -2.50
C LYS A 108 1.56 9.35 -3.10
N TYR A 109 2.11 10.41 -3.69
CA TYR A 109 3.47 10.43 -4.21
C TYR A 109 4.35 11.42 -3.45
N TYR A 110 5.43 10.93 -2.88
CA TYR A 110 6.37 11.73 -2.09
C TYR A 110 7.57 12.14 -2.93
N ARG A 111 7.70 13.44 -3.18
CA ARG A 111 8.75 14.03 -4.03
C ARG A 111 9.80 14.74 -3.18
N MET A 112 10.61 13.96 -2.49
CA MET A 112 11.58 14.43 -1.51
C MET A 112 12.85 13.58 -1.56
N THR A 113 13.93 14.08 -0.95
CA THR A 113 15.26 13.46 -0.99
C THR A 113 15.90 13.31 0.38
N ALA A 114 15.50 14.11 1.37
CA ALA A 114 16.00 14.00 2.73
C ALA A 114 15.48 12.70 3.38
N TYR A 115 16.39 11.96 4.01
CA TYR A 115 16.11 10.65 4.59
C TYR A 115 14.93 10.67 5.57
N TYR A 116 15.00 11.57 6.57
CA TYR A 116 13.98 11.65 7.62
C TYR A 116 12.60 12.03 7.08
N ASP A 117 12.54 12.88 6.05
CA ASP A 117 11.29 13.22 5.37
C ASP A 117 10.69 11.99 4.66
N ILE A 118 11.52 11.18 3.97
CA ILE A 118 11.10 9.97 3.27
C ILE A 118 10.52 8.94 4.24
N VAL A 119 11.24 8.62 5.33
CA VAL A 119 10.74 7.62 6.29
C VAL A 119 9.57 8.13 7.13
N ALA A 120 9.44 9.46 7.30
CA ALA A 120 8.28 10.09 7.91
C ALA A 120 7.04 10.10 7.00
N ALA A 121 7.22 10.01 5.67
CA ALA A 121 6.11 10.00 4.73
C ALA A 121 5.15 8.81 4.93
N ALA A 122 5.62 7.70 5.52
CA ALA A 122 4.75 6.61 5.94
C ALA A 122 3.70 7.06 6.98
N LEU A 123 4.08 7.91 7.94
CA LEU A 123 3.16 8.49 8.91
C LEU A 123 2.21 9.50 8.25
N GLU A 124 2.67 10.27 7.27
CA GLU A 124 1.78 11.16 6.51
C GLU A 124 0.71 10.39 5.74
N ALA A 125 1.10 9.28 5.11
CA ALA A 125 0.17 8.37 4.44
C ALA A 125 -0.86 7.84 5.44
N GLU A 126 -0.42 7.34 6.59
CA GLU A 126 -1.30 6.86 7.66
C GLU A 126 -2.32 7.91 8.08
N LEU A 127 -1.88 9.13 8.36
CA LEU A 127 -2.77 10.21 8.79
C LEU A 127 -3.77 10.58 7.69
N SER A 128 -3.34 10.62 6.42
CA SER A 128 -4.23 10.91 5.30
C SER A 128 -5.29 9.82 5.08
N LEU A 129 -4.89 8.55 5.22
CA LEU A 129 -5.80 7.41 5.14
C LEU A 129 -6.79 7.42 6.31
N ALA A 130 -6.34 7.76 7.51
CA ALA A 130 -7.19 7.91 8.69
C ALA A 130 -8.19 9.07 8.54
N GLU A 131 -7.76 10.20 7.96
CA GLU A 131 -8.64 11.34 7.65
C GLU A 131 -9.73 10.96 6.64
N LEU A 132 -9.38 10.25 5.57
CA LEU A 132 -10.36 9.74 4.60
C LEU A 132 -11.32 8.72 5.22
N ALA A 133 -10.81 7.82 6.08
CA ALA A 133 -11.64 6.89 6.83
C ALA A 133 -12.63 7.63 7.76
N GLY A 134 -12.16 8.68 8.43
CA GLY A 134 -12.99 9.57 9.23
C GLY A 134 -14.09 10.24 8.40
N LEU A 135 -13.75 10.76 7.22
CA LEU A 135 -14.71 11.34 6.29
C LEU A 135 -15.78 10.33 5.87
N ILE A 136 -15.40 9.13 5.43
CA ILE A 136 -16.32 8.05 5.09
C ILE A 136 -17.28 7.75 6.25
N ASN A 137 -16.76 7.67 7.48
CA ASN A 137 -17.57 7.37 8.66
C ASN A 137 -18.57 8.47 9.02
N THR A 138 -18.30 9.72 8.61
CA THR A 138 -19.19 10.87 8.87
C THR A 138 -20.31 11.02 7.83
N ILE A 139 -20.18 10.43 6.64
CA ILE A 139 -21.15 10.52 5.54
C ILE A 139 -22.10 9.31 5.60
N PRO A 140 -23.39 9.48 5.96
CA PRO A 140 -24.31 8.36 6.14
C PRO A 140 -24.43 7.44 4.91
N GLU A 141 -24.50 8.04 3.72
CA GLU A 141 -24.60 7.33 2.45
C GLU A 141 -23.40 6.42 2.18
N ALA A 142 -22.19 6.89 2.49
CA ALA A 142 -20.96 6.11 2.32
C ALA A 142 -20.83 5.02 3.38
N ARG A 143 -21.17 5.34 4.63
CA ARG A 143 -21.15 4.40 5.75
C ARG A 143 -22.15 3.26 5.57
N GLU A 144 -23.39 3.56 5.17
CA GLU A 144 -24.43 2.54 4.93
C GLU A 144 -24.03 1.60 3.79
N ARG A 145 -23.39 2.11 2.74
CA ARG A 145 -22.83 1.29 1.65
C ARG A 145 -21.58 0.51 2.06
N GLY A 146 -20.95 0.84 3.18
CA GLY A 146 -19.71 0.22 3.63
C GLY A 146 -18.52 0.52 2.72
N VAL A 147 -18.45 1.73 2.15
CA VAL A 147 -17.35 2.15 1.26
C VAL A 147 -16.00 1.99 1.99
N LYS A 148 -15.02 1.42 1.29
CA LYS A 148 -13.64 1.24 1.76
C LYS A 148 -12.66 2.13 0.99
N ILE A 149 -11.42 2.15 1.42
CA ILE A 149 -10.35 2.92 0.80
C ILE A 149 -9.55 1.99 -0.13
N SER A 150 -9.31 2.47 -1.34
CA SER A 150 -8.34 1.93 -2.29
C SER A 150 -7.12 2.85 -2.28
N PHE A 151 -6.00 2.39 -1.71
CA PHE A 151 -4.72 3.12 -1.78
C PHE A 151 -3.96 2.66 -3.03
N ASP A 152 -4.56 2.88 -4.20
CA ASP A 152 -4.19 2.25 -5.48
C ASP A 152 -3.06 2.96 -6.24
N GLU A 153 -2.55 4.08 -5.71
CA GLU A 153 -1.29 4.64 -6.17
C GLU A 153 -0.51 5.25 -5.01
N TRP A 154 0.63 4.64 -4.68
CA TRP A 154 1.55 5.21 -3.71
C TRP A 154 3.00 4.86 -4.02
N ASN A 155 3.89 5.84 -3.86
CA ASN A 155 5.34 5.61 -3.87
C ASN A 155 6.13 6.89 -3.49
N VAL A 156 7.45 6.74 -3.33
CA VAL A 156 8.39 7.84 -3.52
C VAL A 156 8.55 8.08 -5.02
N ALA A 157 8.41 9.34 -5.46
CA ALA A 157 8.44 9.72 -6.87
C ALA A 157 9.51 10.79 -7.14
N ARG A 158 10.78 10.36 -7.11
CA ARG A 158 11.90 11.22 -7.50
C ARG A 158 11.92 11.40 -9.02
N ARG A 159 12.27 12.60 -9.48
CA ARG A 159 12.59 12.84 -10.90
C ARG A 159 14.02 12.40 -11.12
N GLU A 160 14.20 11.30 -11.83
CA GLU A 160 15.50 10.87 -12.35
C GLU A 160 15.48 10.88 -13.89
N ASP A 161 16.69 10.93 -14.46
CA ASP A 161 16.90 10.94 -15.90
C ASP A 161 16.22 9.73 -16.56
N HIS A 162 15.33 9.99 -17.52
CA HIS A 162 14.58 8.95 -18.24
C HIS A 162 15.47 8.02 -19.07
N HIS A 163 16.74 8.36 -19.25
CA HIS A 163 17.73 7.55 -19.95
C HIS A 163 18.44 6.52 -19.05
N SER A 164 18.26 6.56 -17.73
CA SER A 164 18.89 5.63 -16.79
C SER A 164 17.86 4.77 -16.06
N PRO A 165 18.15 3.49 -15.79
CA PRO A 165 17.30 2.65 -14.94
C PRO A 165 17.12 3.31 -13.57
N MET A 166 15.88 3.52 -13.13
CA MET A 166 15.60 4.22 -11.89
C MET A 166 15.92 3.33 -10.68
N ARG A 167 16.86 3.79 -9.84
CA ARG A 167 17.32 3.07 -8.66
C ARG A 167 16.65 3.62 -7.42
N MET A 168 15.93 2.74 -6.72
CA MET A 168 15.40 3.06 -5.39
C MET A 168 16.44 2.67 -4.35
N ARG A 169 16.46 3.42 -3.26
CA ARG A 169 17.44 3.33 -2.18
C ARG A 169 16.82 2.65 -0.97
N LEU A 170 17.64 2.22 -0.02
CA LEU A 170 17.19 1.56 1.20
C LEU A 170 16.10 2.36 1.91
N GLN A 171 16.27 3.68 2.03
CA GLN A 171 15.27 4.58 2.60
C GLN A 171 13.86 4.46 1.97
N ASP A 172 13.77 4.13 0.69
CA ASP A 172 12.47 3.95 0.01
C ASP A 172 11.83 2.61 0.41
N GLY A 173 12.64 1.57 0.62
CA GLY A 173 12.19 0.29 1.18
C GLY A 173 11.74 0.43 2.64
N LEU A 174 12.41 1.29 3.43
CA LEU A 174 11.97 1.60 4.80
C LEU A 174 10.66 2.40 4.82
N PHE A 175 10.50 3.35 3.89
CA PHE A 175 9.23 4.04 3.67
C PHE A 175 8.11 3.03 3.37
N ALA A 176 8.30 2.12 2.41
CA ALA A 176 7.30 1.11 2.08
C ALA A 176 6.99 0.19 3.29
N SER A 177 8.01 -0.19 4.06
CA SER A 177 7.84 -0.96 5.29
C SER A 177 6.97 -0.21 6.31
N GLY A 178 7.17 1.09 6.48
CA GLY A 178 6.31 1.94 7.31
C GLY A 178 4.87 2.05 6.77
N VAL A 179 4.68 2.09 5.45
CA VAL A 179 3.35 2.08 4.83
C VAL A 179 2.61 0.76 5.11
N PHE A 180 3.30 -0.39 5.10
CA PHE A 180 2.70 -1.67 5.51
C PHE A 180 2.25 -1.66 6.98
N ASN A 181 3.08 -1.15 7.89
CA ASN A 181 2.70 -0.97 9.29
C ASN A 181 1.45 -0.07 9.45
N ALA A 182 1.38 1.02 8.69
CA ALA A 182 0.20 1.89 8.66
C ALA A 182 -1.05 1.15 8.14
N MET A 183 -0.90 0.35 7.08
CA MET A 183 -1.99 -0.46 6.54
C MET A 183 -2.46 -1.54 7.52
N HIS A 184 -1.58 -2.16 8.32
CA HIS A 184 -2.01 -3.06 9.39
C HIS A 184 -2.88 -2.33 10.43
N ARG A 185 -2.53 -1.10 10.81
CA ARG A 185 -3.32 -0.28 11.74
C ARG A 185 -4.67 0.16 11.14
N LEU A 186 -4.73 0.33 9.83
CA LEU A 186 -5.89 0.84 9.09
C LEU A 186 -6.62 -0.23 8.25
N CYS A 187 -6.33 -1.52 8.47
CA CYS A 187 -6.82 -2.62 7.62
C CYS A 187 -8.35 -2.75 7.58
N ASN A 188 -9.06 -2.19 8.56
CA ASN A 188 -10.52 -2.11 8.58
C ASN A 188 -11.10 -1.12 7.56
N TRP A 189 -10.28 -0.19 7.07
CA TRP A 189 -10.65 0.87 6.13
C TRP A 189 -9.94 0.71 4.79
N VAL A 190 -8.64 0.45 4.82
CA VAL A 190 -7.81 0.22 3.62
C VAL A 190 -7.79 -1.27 3.33
N THR A 191 -8.61 -1.71 2.37
CA THR A 191 -8.74 -3.13 2.00
C THR A 191 -8.25 -3.41 0.58
N MET A 192 -7.66 -2.41 -0.08
CA MET A 192 -6.97 -2.51 -1.35
C MET A 192 -5.84 -1.48 -1.36
N ALA A 193 -4.66 -1.87 -1.85
CA ALA A 193 -3.55 -0.95 -2.07
C ALA A 193 -2.68 -1.46 -3.23
N ASN A 194 -2.12 -0.54 -4.02
CA ASN A 194 -1.30 -0.85 -5.17
C ASN A 194 -0.09 0.09 -5.23
N LEU A 195 1.12 -0.48 -5.20
CA LEU A 195 2.35 0.27 -5.40
C LEU A 195 2.39 0.79 -6.85
N ALA A 196 2.75 2.05 -7.01
CA ALA A 196 2.99 2.64 -8.31
C ALA A 196 4.50 2.77 -8.57
N GLN A 197 5.15 1.97 -9.42
CA GLN A 197 4.59 0.83 -10.16
C GLN A 197 5.53 -0.39 -10.09
N LEU A 198 5.10 -1.47 -10.74
CA LEU A 198 5.75 -2.77 -10.62
C LEU A 198 7.10 -2.83 -11.34
N VAL A 199 7.17 -2.38 -12.60
CA VAL A 199 8.33 -2.60 -13.48
C VAL A 199 8.76 -1.32 -14.20
N ASN A 200 10.05 -1.02 -14.18
CA ASN A 200 10.78 0.10 -14.82
C ASN A 200 10.36 1.55 -14.48
N ILE A 201 9.07 1.85 -14.34
CA ILE A 201 8.57 3.18 -13.96
C ILE A 201 8.18 3.15 -12.49
N LEU A 202 8.76 4.05 -11.69
CA LEU A 202 8.61 4.03 -10.22
C LEU A 202 8.81 2.62 -9.62
N PRO A 203 9.88 1.89 -9.98
CA PRO A 203 9.82 0.44 -10.02
C PRO A 203 10.16 -0.25 -8.71
N ALA A 204 9.41 -1.31 -8.41
CA ALA A 204 9.88 -2.39 -7.56
C ALA A 204 10.91 -3.28 -8.28
N ILE A 205 10.69 -3.56 -9.57
CA ILE A 205 11.54 -4.43 -10.41
C ILE A 205 12.09 -3.62 -11.57
N VAL A 206 13.38 -3.74 -11.84
CA VAL A 206 14.03 -3.08 -12.97
C VAL A 206 14.54 -4.13 -13.93
N THR A 207 14.27 -3.96 -15.23
CA THR A 207 14.64 -4.91 -16.28
C THR A 207 15.33 -4.19 -17.44
N ASP A 208 16.30 -4.85 -18.06
CA ASP A 208 16.75 -4.55 -19.43
C ASP A 208 16.37 -5.71 -20.38
N GLU A 209 16.96 -5.77 -21.57
CA GLU A 209 16.68 -6.84 -22.55
C GLU A 209 16.99 -8.26 -22.05
N THR A 210 17.91 -8.40 -21.10
CA THR A 210 18.49 -9.70 -20.70
C THR A 210 18.62 -9.91 -19.19
N ARG A 211 18.50 -8.86 -18.39
CA ARG A 211 18.77 -8.87 -16.95
C ARG A 211 17.65 -8.20 -16.17
N LEU A 212 17.61 -8.48 -14.87
CA LEU A 212 16.80 -7.77 -13.90
C LEU A 212 17.58 -7.54 -12.61
N PHE A 213 17.18 -6.52 -11.86
CA PHE A 213 17.47 -6.41 -10.43
C PHE A 213 16.22 -5.92 -9.70
N VAL A 214 16.20 -6.09 -8.38
CA VAL A 214 15.08 -5.67 -7.53
C VAL A 214 15.48 -4.48 -6.68
N ASN A 215 14.58 -3.50 -6.61
CA ASN A 215 14.74 -2.34 -5.76
C ASN A 215 14.36 -2.68 -4.30
N PRO A 216 14.83 -1.91 -3.31
CA PRO A 216 14.44 -2.08 -1.90
C PRO A 216 12.93 -2.06 -1.64
N LEU A 217 12.14 -1.41 -2.50
CA LEU A 217 10.68 -1.50 -2.50
C LEU A 217 10.19 -2.94 -2.67
N TYR A 218 10.72 -3.69 -3.64
CA TYR A 218 10.38 -5.10 -3.84
C TYR A 218 10.72 -5.94 -2.62
N LEU A 219 11.87 -5.68 -1.99
CA LEU A 219 12.29 -6.39 -0.79
C LEU A 219 11.38 -6.10 0.41
N ALA A 220 10.86 -4.87 0.55
CA ALA A 220 9.83 -4.59 1.55
C ALA A 220 8.54 -5.37 1.28
N PHE A 221 8.12 -5.48 0.02
CA PHE A 221 6.98 -6.34 -0.37
C PHE A 221 7.23 -7.80 -0.07
N LEU A 222 8.43 -8.33 -0.33
CA LEU A 222 8.80 -9.71 -0.03
C LEU A 222 8.79 -9.96 1.49
N LEU A 223 9.42 -9.07 2.26
CA LEU A 223 9.49 -9.16 3.72
C LEU A 223 8.09 -9.22 4.34
N TYR A 224 7.20 -8.30 4.00
CA TYR A 224 5.84 -8.26 4.56
C TYR A 224 4.92 -9.32 3.94
N GLY A 225 5.11 -9.68 2.68
CA GLY A 225 4.30 -10.69 1.98
C GLY A 225 4.56 -12.11 2.48
N GLU A 226 5.78 -12.42 2.94
CA GLU A 226 6.15 -13.75 3.44
C GLU A 226 6.07 -13.87 4.96
N HIS A 227 6.19 -12.77 5.71
CA HIS A 227 6.31 -12.80 7.17
C HIS A 227 5.26 -11.94 7.89
N THR A 228 4.00 -12.04 7.49
CA THR A 228 2.87 -11.44 8.23
C THR A 228 1.72 -12.42 8.33
N GLY A 229 0.88 -12.22 9.35
CA GLY A 229 -0.33 -13.00 9.59
C GLY A 229 -1.59 -12.33 9.06
N SER A 230 -2.68 -13.10 9.01
CA SER A 230 -3.98 -12.66 8.50
C SER A 230 -4.75 -11.71 9.44
N VAL A 231 -4.34 -11.59 10.71
CA VAL A 231 -5.00 -10.73 11.70
C VAL A 231 -4.03 -9.67 12.23
N ALA A 232 -4.29 -8.40 11.95
CA ALA A 232 -3.53 -7.30 12.55
C ALA A 232 -3.92 -7.09 14.03
N LEU A 233 -2.91 -6.94 14.89
CA LEU A 233 -3.07 -6.76 16.32
C LEU A 233 -2.78 -5.32 16.74
N ARG A 234 -3.50 -4.85 17.77
CA ARG A 234 -3.22 -3.55 18.36
C ARG A 234 -1.82 -3.53 18.97
N THR A 235 -0.99 -2.63 18.48
CA THR A 235 0.41 -2.48 18.90
C THR A 235 0.61 -1.08 19.47
N ARG A 236 1.44 -0.97 20.52
CA ARG A 236 1.83 0.30 21.13
C ARG A 236 3.35 0.36 21.20
N VAL A 237 3.90 1.49 20.76
CA VAL A 237 5.33 1.80 20.85
C VAL A 237 5.49 3.07 21.67
N GLU A 238 6.46 3.08 22.57
CA GLU A 238 6.91 4.26 23.30
C GLU A 238 8.38 4.48 22.94
N VAL A 239 8.67 5.60 22.29
CA VAL A 239 10.00 5.90 21.74
C VAL A 239 10.14 7.41 21.58
N ASP A 240 11.37 7.89 21.55
CA ASP A 240 11.67 9.26 21.17
C ASP A 240 11.18 9.58 19.75
N THR A 241 10.98 10.87 19.49
CA THR A 241 10.43 11.36 18.22
C THR A 241 11.34 12.41 17.59
N PHE A 242 11.17 12.63 16.29
CA PHE A 242 11.82 13.70 15.54
C PHE A 242 10.80 14.50 14.72
N ALA A 243 11.17 15.71 14.34
CA ALA A 243 10.38 16.54 13.43
C ALA A 243 10.81 16.31 11.97
N ALA A 244 9.85 16.29 11.05
CA ALA A 244 10.09 16.12 9.61
C ALA A 244 9.02 16.81 8.77
N ASN A 245 9.25 16.92 7.47
CA ASN A 245 8.27 17.41 6.51
C ASN A 245 7.97 16.33 5.48
N ALA A 246 6.72 15.88 5.42
CA ALA A 246 6.29 14.88 4.46
C ALA A 246 5.23 15.45 3.53
N GLY A 247 5.58 15.62 2.25
CA GLY A 247 4.70 16.24 1.26
C GLY A 247 4.43 17.69 1.60
N HIS A 248 3.18 18.02 1.90
CA HIS A 248 2.75 19.37 2.33
C HIS A 248 2.46 19.45 3.83
N ARG A 249 2.82 18.41 4.61
CA ARG A 249 2.50 18.30 6.04
C ARG A 249 3.78 18.37 6.88
N GLU A 250 3.79 19.27 7.84
CA GLU A 250 4.76 19.28 8.93
C GLU A 250 4.38 18.20 9.96
N LEU A 251 5.34 17.37 10.34
CA LEU A 251 5.18 16.29 11.31
C LEU A 251 6.11 16.54 12.49
N PRO A 252 5.63 17.14 13.60
CA PRO A 252 6.51 17.52 14.72
C PRO A 252 6.96 16.34 15.58
N GLN A 253 6.27 15.20 15.49
CA GLN A 253 6.48 14.03 16.35
C GLN A 253 6.38 12.72 15.56
N VAL A 254 7.39 12.44 14.74
CA VAL A 254 7.54 11.15 14.05
C VAL A 254 8.31 10.20 14.98
N PRO A 255 7.77 9.01 15.32
CA PRO A 255 8.49 8.07 16.18
C PRO A 255 9.69 7.48 15.45
N TYR A 256 10.82 7.36 16.15
CA TYR A 256 12.01 6.72 15.59
C TYR A 256 11.82 5.21 15.35
N LEU A 257 10.99 4.55 16.15
CA LEU A 257 10.60 3.16 15.95
C LEU A 257 9.11 3.07 15.61
N ASP A 258 8.79 2.45 14.48
CA ASP A 258 7.41 2.07 14.14
C ASP A 258 7.27 0.56 14.20
N SER A 259 6.10 0.07 14.60
CA SER A 259 5.86 -1.37 14.61
C SER A 259 4.40 -1.75 14.40
N SER A 260 4.20 -3.00 14.01
CA SER A 260 2.90 -3.65 14.00
C SER A 260 3.05 -5.14 14.31
N PHE A 261 2.10 -5.68 15.06
CA PHE A 261 1.96 -7.12 15.24
C PHE A 261 0.89 -7.68 14.30
N THR A 262 1.14 -8.87 13.76
CA THR A 262 0.15 -9.67 13.06
C THR A 262 0.16 -11.12 13.57
N LEU A 263 -0.99 -11.77 13.52
CA LEU A 263 -1.21 -13.14 13.98
C LEU A 263 -1.67 -14.00 12.80
N ASP A 264 -1.00 -15.14 12.63
CA ASP A 264 -1.52 -16.27 11.89
C ASP A 264 -2.00 -17.34 12.88
N ALA A 265 -3.32 -17.47 13.00
CA ALA A 265 -3.92 -18.43 13.92
C ALA A 265 -3.90 -19.87 13.38
N GLU A 266 -3.82 -20.06 12.06
CA GLU A 266 -3.80 -21.39 11.43
C GLU A 266 -2.42 -22.03 11.62
N ASP A 267 -1.36 -21.27 11.34
CA ASP A 267 0.02 -21.72 11.49
C ASP A 267 0.59 -21.50 12.89
N LYS A 268 -0.19 -20.91 13.80
CA LYS A 268 0.23 -20.56 15.17
C LYS A 268 1.47 -19.68 15.20
N LYS A 269 1.52 -18.66 14.35
CA LYS A 269 2.65 -17.72 14.26
C LYS A 269 2.26 -16.31 14.65
N LEU A 270 3.15 -15.63 15.34
CA LEU A 270 3.03 -14.22 15.67
C LEU A 270 4.21 -13.48 15.02
N TYR A 271 3.93 -12.36 14.36
CA TYR A 271 4.95 -11.56 13.68
C TYR A 271 5.00 -10.17 14.28
N LEU A 272 6.18 -9.73 14.72
CA LEU A 272 6.48 -8.34 15.05
C LEU A 272 7.23 -7.70 13.89
N ALA A 273 6.56 -6.85 13.11
CA ALA A 273 7.22 -5.98 12.16
C ALA A 273 7.66 -4.69 12.86
N ALA A 274 8.91 -4.27 12.64
CA ALA A 274 9.49 -3.07 13.21
C ALA A 274 10.33 -2.33 12.16
N VAL A 275 10.25 -1.00 12.15
CA VAL A 275 11.06 -0.13 11.30
C VAL A 275 11.82 0.85 12.19
N ASN A 276 13.13 0.71 12.24
CA ASN A 276 14.01 1.69 12.88
C ASN A 276 14.31 2.80 11.88
N ARG A 277 13.68 3.96 12.08
CA ARG A 277 13.89 5.19 11.29
C ARG A 277 15.15 5.94 11.71
N TYR A 278 15.77 5.61 12.84
CA TYR A 278 17.01 6.27 13.27
C TYR A 278 18.12 5.97 12.26
N LYS A 279 18.76 7.03 11.77
CA LYS A 279 19.66 6.93 10.63
C LYS A 279 20.93 6.16 10.95
N ASP A 280 21.58 6.44 12.08
CA ASP A 280 22.96 5.97 12.30
C ASP A 280 23.12 5.18 13.62
N GLU A 281 22.03 4.95 14.37
CA GLU A 281 22.07 4.30 15.68
C GLU A 281 21.03 3.16 15.80
N PRO A 282 21.39 2.04 16.45
CA PRO A 282 20.41 1.03 16.82
C PRO A 282 19.49 1.53 17.92
N ILE A 283 18.27 0.97 17.97
CA ILE A 283 17.32 1.21 19.07
C ILE A 283 17.19 -0.07 19.89
N GLU A 284 17.67 -0.04 21.13
CA GLU A 284 17.38 -1.09 22.12
C GLU A 284 15.91 -0.97 22.56
N ALA A 285 15.08 -1.93 22.15
CA ALA A 285 13.65 -1.95 22.47
C ALA A 285 13.31 -3.11 23.39
N GLU A 286 12.57 -2.84 24.46
CA GLU A 286 11.90 -3.86 25.26
C GLU A 286 10.62 -4.32 24.54
N ILE A 287 10.55 -5.60 24.20
CA ILE A 287 9.41 -6.23 23.52
C ILE A 287 8.64 -7.04 24.57
N VAL A 288 7.34 -6.78 24.71
CA VAL A 288 6.47 -7.47 25.68
C VAL A 288 5.19 -7.98 25.00
N ILE A 289 4.98 -9.29 25.07
CA ILE A 289 3.81 -10.03 24.56
C ILE A 289 2.97 -10.43 25.78
N ARG A 290 1.78 -9.83 25.94
CA ARG A 290 0.98 -9.97 27.17
C ARG A 290 -0.07 -11.08 27.12
N ASP A 291 -0.65 -11.34 25.94
CA ASP A 291 -1.84 -12.18 25.79
C ASP A 291 -1.60 -13.43 24.92
N ALA A 292 -0.35 -13.82 24.72
CA ALA A 292 0.04 -15.00 23.95
C ALA A 292 1.21 -15.73 24.61
N ARG A 293 1.25 -17.06 24.45
CA ARG A 293 2.38 -17.88 24.86
C ARG A 293 3.23 -18.18 23.64
N VAL A 294 4.43 -17.63 23.63
CA VAL A 294 5.44 -17.89 22.60
C VAL A 294 6.39 -18.98 23.07
N LYS A 295 6.74 -19.90 22.17
CA LYS A 295 7.83 -20.84 22.39
C LYS A 295 9.16 -20.07 22.52
N PRO A 296 10.16 -20.60 23.25
CA PRO A 296 11.49 -20.00 23.28
C PRO A 296 12.13 -19.98 21.89
N GLY A 297 12.80 -18.88 21.59
CA GLY A 297 13.43 -18.65 20.29
C GLY A 297 12.45 -18.09 19.25
N ALA A 298 13.02 -17.39 18.28
CA ALA A 298 12.32 -16.84 17.13
C ALA A 298 13.24 -16.84 15.91
N LYS A 299 12.70 -16.45 14.76
CA LYS A 299 13.49 -16.05 13.60
C LYS A 299 13.35 -14.55 13.40
N ILE A 300 14.41 -13.91 12.92
CA ILE A 300 14.35 -12.52 12.48
C ILE A 300 14.76 -12.41 11.02
N TYR A 301 13.95 -11.69 10.25
CA TYR A 301 14.20 -11.32 8.87
C TYR A 301 14.44 -9.82 8.81
N GLU A 302 15.57 -9.40 8.28
CA GLU A 302 16.02 -8.01 8.31
C GLU A 302 16.34 -7.50 6.90
N LEU A 303 15.58 -6.49 6.45
CA LEU A 303 15.90 -5.68 5.27
C LEU A 303 16.85 -4.55 5.68
N ASN A 304 18.07 -4.60 5.16
CA ASN A 304 19.10 -3.62 5.47
C ASN A 304 20.17 -3.50 4.37
N GLY A 305 21.07 -2.53 4.52
CA GLY A 305 22.20 -2.24 3.63
C GLY A 305 23.30 -1.48 4.37
N PRO A 306 24.37 -1.05 3.66
CA PRO A 306 25.48 -0.33 4.29
C PRO A 306 25.14 1.09 4.75
N ASP A 307 24.17 1.75 4.11
CA ASP A 307 23.66 3.07 4.48
C ASP A 307 22.28 3.35 3.85
N VAL A 308 21.63 4.43 4.26
CA VAL A 308 20.26 4.80 3.83
C VAL A 308 20.11 5.08 2.33
N LEU A 309 21.21 5.40 1.65
CA LEU A 309 21.25 5.68 0.21
C LEU A 309 21.67 4.45 -0.62
N ALA A 310 22.03 3.34 0.02
CA ALA A 310 22.37 2.09 -0.65
C ALA A 310 21.26 1.65 -1.60
N ALA A 311 21.65 1.15 -2.78
CA ALA A 311 20.73 0.70 -3.82
C ALA A 311 21.33 -0.50 -4.55
N ASN A 312 20.44 -1.32 -5.12
CA ASN A 312 20.84 -2.41 -6.02
C ASN A 312 20.93 -1.88 -7.46
N ASP A 313 21.72 -2.57 -8.28
CA ASP A 313 21.73 -2.40 -9.73
C ASP A 313 22.09 -3.70 -10.45
N PHE A 314 22.28 -3.65 -11.77
CA PHE A 314 22.59 -4.84 -12.57
C PHE A 314 23.95 -5.46 -12.26
N ASP A 315 24.92 -4.68 -11.78
CA ASP A 315 26.28 -5.14 -11.51
C ASP A 315 26.44 -5.56 -10.04
N SER A 316 25.64 -4.99 -9.15
CA SER A 316 25.59 -5.27 -7.71
C SER A 316 24.13 -5.45 -7.25
N PRO A 317 23.50 -6.60 -7.54
CA PRO A 317 22.07 -6.80 -7.29
C PRO A 317 21.70 -7.05 -5.82
N ASP A 318 22.68 -7.27 -4.94
CA ASP A 318 22.49 -7.73 -3.55
C ASP A 318 23.15 -6.79 -2.50
N VAL A 319 23.29 -5.50 -2.80
CA VAL A 319 23.81 -4.49 -1.84
C VAL A 319 22.82 -4.29 -0.70
N VAL A 320 21.54 -4.15 -1.03
CA VAL A 320 20.40 -4.17 -0.11
C VAL A 320 19.70 -5.50 -0.26
N LYS A 321 19.46 -6.19 0.85
CA LYS A 321 18.86 -7.53 0.86
C LYS A 321 18.16 -7.82 2.18
N ILE A 322 17.38 -8.91 2.19
CA ILE A 322 16.84 -9.49 3.42
C ILE A 322 17.85 -10.52 3.94
N THR A 323 18.14 -10.48 5.24
CA THR A 323 18.92 -11.53 5.92
C THR A 323 18.06 -12.22 6.97
N GLU A 324 18.19 -13.54 7.09
CA GLU A 324 17.54 -14.35 8.12
C GLU A 324 18.56 -14.74 9.20
N LYS A 325 18.17 -14.63 10.47
CA LYS A 325 18.99 -15.09 11.60
C LYS A 325 18.10 -15.74 12.68
N PRO A 326 18.58 -16.77 13.40
CA PRO A 326 17.92 -17.22 14.61
C PRO A 326 18.02 -16.15 15.69
N LEU A 327 16.99 -16.08 16.55
CA LEU A 327 16.94 -15.20 17.71
C LEU A 327 16.64 -16.04 18.95
N GLU A 328 17.68 -16.60 19.57
CA GLU A 328 17.57 -17.61 20.64
C GLU A 328 16.98 -17.04 21.94
N ASP A 329 17.28 -15.78 22.26
CA ASP A 329 16.82 -15.12 23.49
C ASP A 329 15.35 -14.63 23.44
N ALA A 330 14.69 -14.78 22.28
CA ALA A 330 13.30 -14.40 22.11
C ALA A 330 12.37 -15.21 23.01
N LYS A 331 11.50 -14.49 23.71
CA LYS A 331 10.51 -15.01 24.65
C LYS A 331 9.40 -13.97 24.81
N ALA A 332 8.46 -14.20 25.73
CA ALA A 332 7.33 -13.27 25.93
C ALA A 332 7.75 -11.84 26.34
N ALA A 333 8.90 -11.68 26.99
CA ALA A 333 9.48 -10.38 27.30
C ALA A 333 11.00 -10.42 27.14
N PHE A 334 11.56 -9.60 26.26
CA PHE A 334 13.01 -9.54 26.00
C PHE A 334 13.39 -8.20 25.36
N THR A 335 14.69 -7.94 25.29
CA THR A 335 15.23 -6.75 24.62
C THR A 335 15.84 -7.15 23.29
N TYR A 336 15.65 -6.30 22.28
CA TYR A 336 16.31 -6.46 20.98
C TYR A 336 16.85 -5.12 20.47
N PRO A 337 18.13 -5.04 20.04
CA PRO A 337 18.68 -3.86 19.40
C PRO A 337 18.32 -3.87 17.91
N PHE A 338 17.25 -3.18 17.54
CA PHE A 338 16.90 -3.00 16.12
C PHE A 338 18.02 -2.18 15.44
N PRO A 339 18.71 -2.71 14.40
CA PRO A 339 19.81 -2.00 13.76
C PRO A 339 19.39 -0.64 13.20
N ALA A 340 20.33 0.27 13.03
CA ALA A 340 20.06 1.55 12.37
C ALA A 340 19.42 1.34 10.99
N HIS A 341 18.53 2.25 10.59
CA HIS A 341 17.93 2.30 9.25
C HIS A 341 17.45 0.94 8.70
N SER A 342 16.78 0.14 9.53
CA SER A 342 16.38 -1.21 9.17
C SER A 342 14.87 -1.39 9.21
N ALA A 343 14.39 -2.39 8.47
CA ALA A 343 13.09 -3.00 8.69
C ALA A 343 13.31 -4.47 9.08
N SER A 344 12.71 -4.89 10.18
CA SER A 344 12.85 -6.24 10.73
C SER A 344 11.49 -6.86 10.99
N ILE A 345 11.35 -8.15 10.73
CA ILE A 345 10.21 -8.95 11.18
C ILE A 345 10.72 -10.09 12.06
N ILE A 346 10.24 -10.14 13.31
CA ILE A 346 10.49 -11.25 14.23
C ILE A 346 9.29 -12.19 14.16
N GLU A 347 9.54 -13.43 13.76
CA GLU A 347 8.58 -14.52 13.67
C GLU A 347 8.70 -15.42 14.91
N PHE A 348 7.65 -15.40 15.73
CA PHE A 348 7.50 -16.23 16.93
C PHE A 348 6.55 -17.40 16.66
N GLU A 349 6.88 -18.55 17.23
CA GLU A 349 6.01 -19.72 17.28
C GLU A 349 5.13 -19.67 18.53
N LEU A 350 3.83 -19.92 18.40
CA LEU A 350 2.89 -20.00 19.52
C LEU A 350 2.74 -21.45 20.03
N GLU A 351 2.35 -21.60 21.30
CA GLU A 351 2.04 -22.90 21.93
C GLU A 351 0.81 -23.62 21.34
#